data_AF-A0ABD5F9V7-F1
#
_entry.id   AF-A0ABD5F9V7-F1
#
_cell.length_a   1.000
_cell.length_b   1.000
_cell.length_c   1.000
_cell.angle_alpha   90.00
_cell.angle_beta   90.00
_cell.angle_gamma   90.00
#
_symmetry.space_group_name_H-M   'P 1'
#
loop_
_entity.id
_entity.type
_entity.pdbx_description
1 polymer ?
#
loop_
_entity_poly.entity_id
_entity_poly.type
_entity_poly.pdbx_seq_one_letter_code
_entity_poly.pdbx_strand_id
1 'polypeptide(L)' 'MLLTGGIIDAAAAEKLLQEEKADMIGVGRAILKDSEWAKRTMLLLDK' A
#
# COMPACT_ATOMS: atom_id res chain seq x y z
N MET A 1 -4.19 5.29 -13.40
CA MET A 1 -2.84 4.69 -13.47
C MET A 1 -2.60 3.79 -12.26
N LEU A 2 -2.10 2.56 -12.49
CA LEU A 2 -1.70 1.62 -11.44
C LEU A 2 -0.20 1.80 -11.15
N LEU A 3 0.15 2.06 -9.89
CA LEU A 3 1.55 2.12 -9.44
C LEU A 3 1.95 0.81 -8.78
N THR A 4 3.09 0.25 -9.16
CA THR A 4 3.60 -1.00 -8.59
C THR A 4 5.09 -0.90 -8.29
N GLY A 5 5.57 -1.75 -7.38
CA GLY A 5 6.99 -1.89 -7.07
C GLY A 5 7.46 -0.98 -5.93
N GLY A 6 8.27 -1.53 -5.03
CA GLY A 6 8.90 -0.78 -3.94
C GLY A 6 7.98 -0.40 -2.77
N ILE A 7 6.67 -0.62 -2.88
CA ILE A 7 5.72 -0.34 -1.80
C ILE A 7 5.88 -1.35 -0.67
N ILE A 8 6.36 -0.88 0.47
CA ILE A 8 6.49 -1.62 1.73
C ILE A 8 5.78 -0.92 2.90
N ASP A 9 5.52 0.39 2.76
CA ASP A 9 4.90 1.25 3.75
C ASP A 9 3.47 1.62 3.31
N ALA A 10 2.50 1.32 4.18
CA ALA A 10 1.08 1.61 4.00
C ALA A 10 0.80 3.12 3.91
N ALA A 11 1.43 3.93 4.74
CA ALA A 11 1.20 5.37 4.77
C ALA A 11 1.74 6.05 3.50
N ALA A 12 2.86 5.55 2.97
CA ALA A 12 3.39 6.02 1.70
C ALA A 12 2.45 5.67 0.53
N ALA A 13 1.85 4.48 0.53
CA ALA A 13 0.85 4.09 -0.45
C ALA A 13 -0.39 5.00 -0.40
N GLU A 14 -0.93 5.25 0.80
CA GLU A 14 -2.09 6.12 1.00
C GLU A 14 -1.82 7.56 0.54
N LYS A 15 -0.66 8.12 0.89
CA LYS A 15 -0.26 9.45 0.46
C LYS A 15 -0.24 9.58 -1.07
N LEU A 16 0.24 8.57 -1.79
CA LEU A 16 0.26 8.59 -3.27
C LEU A 16 -1.14 8.57 -3.87
N LEU A 17 -2.09 7.89 -3.23
CA LEU A 17 -3.50 7.89 -3.63
C LEU A 17 -4.14 9.26 -3.35
N GLN A 18 -3.91 9.83 -2.16
CA GLN A 18 -4.43 11.14 -1.77
C GLN A 18 -3.88 12.30 -2.62
N GLU A 19 -2.64 12.18 -3.07
CA GLU A 19 -2.01 13.13 -3.99
C GLU A 19 -2.42 12.90 -5.46
N GLU A 20 -3.39 12.01 -5.74
CA GLU A 20 -3.88 11.66 -7.07
C GLU A 20 -2.79 11.16 -8.04
N LYS A 21 -1.66 10.67 -7.51
CA LYS A 21 -0.53 10.18 -8.31
C LYS A 21 -0.76 8.78 -8.87
N ALA A 22 -1.73 8.06 -8.32
CA ALA A 22 -2.16 6.75 -8.78
C ALA A 22 -3.62 6.52 -8.41
N ASP A 23 -4.33 5.70 -9.20
CA ASP A 23 -5.68 5.25 -8.87
C ASP A 23 -5.65 3.93 -8.07
N MET A 24 -4.53 3.20 -8.16
CA MET A 24 -4.35 1.91 -7.50
C MET A 24 -2.88 1.69 -7.15
N ILE A 25 -2.65 0.97 -6.04
CA ILE A 25 -1.32 0.56 -5.58
C ILE A 25 -1.21 -0.97 -5.60
N GLY A 26 -0.30 -1.50 -6.42
CA GLY A 26 0.02 -2.92 -6.47
C GLY A 26 1.17 -3.27 -5.52
N VAL A 27 0.92 -4.18 -4.57
CA VAL A 27 1.89 -4.64 -3.58
C VAL A 27 2.14 -6.13 -3.77
N GLY A 28 3.42 -6.52 -3.98
CA GLY A 28 3.80 -7.90 -4.26
C GLY A 28 4.72 -8.49 -3.19
N ARG A 29 6.03 -8.21 -3.30
CA ARG A 29 7.05 -8.76 -2.39
C ARG A 29 6.80 -8.49 -0.90
N ALA A 30 6.16 -7.37 -0.56
CA ALA A 30 5.80 -7.07 0.83
C ALA A 30 4.76 -8.07 1.36
N ILE A 31 3.74 -8.41 0.57
CA ILE A 31 2.73 -9.43 0.91
C ILE A 31 3.37 -10.83 0.98
N LEU A 32 4.32 -11.15 0.10
CA LEU A 32 5.04 -12.43 0.18
C LEU A 32 5.90 -12.56 1.44
N LYS A 33 6.42 -11.44 1.96
CA LYS A 33 7.25 -11.40 3.17
C LYS A 33 6.39 -11.39 4.45
N ASP A 34 5.23 -10.75 4.40
CA ASP A 34 4.26 -10.65 5.49
C ASP A 34 2.85 -10.88 4.94
N SER A 35 2.32 -12.08 5.13
CA SER A 35 0.98 -12.42 4.63
C SER A 35 -0.13 -11.62 5.31
N GLU A 36 0.12 -11.07 6.50
CA GLU A 36 -0.83 -10.22 7.22
C GLU A 36 -0.69 -8.73 6.86
N TRP A 37 0.18 -8.39 5.89
CA TRP A 37 0.45 -6.99 5.50
C TRP A 37 -0.84 -6.22 5.20
N ALA A 38 -1.74 -6.80 4.40
CA ALA A 38 -3.00 -6.14 4.03
C ALA A 38 -3.88 -5.83 5.25
N LYS A 39 -4.00 -6.79 6.18
CA LYS A 39 -4.77 -6.62 7.42
C LYS A 39 -4.15 -5.56 8.33
N ARG A 40 -2.82 -5.57 8.49
CA ARG A 40 -2.10 -4.55 9.25
C ARG A 40 -2.30 -3.17 8.65
N THR A 41 -2.21 -3.06 7.32
CA THR A 41 -2.46 -1.82 6.59
C THR A 41 -3.87 -1.30 6.84
N MET A 42 -4.90 -2.15 6.77
CA MET A 42 -6.28 -1.73 7.11
C MET A 42 -6.37 -1.18 8.54
N LEU A 43 -5.81 -1.88 9.53
CA LEU A 43 -5.82 -1.43 10.93
C LEU A 43 -5.01 -0.14 11.18
N LEU A 44 -3.97 0.11 10.38
CA LEU A 44 -3.14 1.30 10.46
C LEU A 44 -3.82 2.52 9.86
N LEU A 45 -4.58 2.33 8.78
CA LEU A 45 -5.24 3.41 8.03
C LEU A 45 -6.66 3.73 8.54
N ASP A 46 -7.29 2.83 9.31
CA ASP A 46 -8.60 3.05 9.97
C ASP A 46 -8.55 4.00 11.20
N LYS A 47 -7.42 4.68 11.45
CA LYS A 47 -7.23 5.62 12.55
C LYS A 47 -7.04 7.04 12.05
#